data_AF-A0A3S1FHG1-F1
#
_entry.id   AF-A0A3S1FHG1-F1
#
_cell.length_a   1.000
_cell.length_b   1.000
_cell.length_c   1.000
_cell.angle_alpha   90.00
_cell.angle_beta   90.00
_cell.angle_gamma   90.00
#
_symmetry.space_group_name_H-M   'P 1'
#
loop_
_entity.id
_entity.type
_entity.pdbx_description
1 polymer ?
#
loop_
_entity_poly.entity_id
_entity_poly.type
_entity_poly.pdbx_seq_one_letter_code
_entity_poly.pdbx_strand_id
1 'polypeptide(L)'
;SRQIILDGQQARQEAADLLQQPAMDEAAVSAALERARNADATVRTRLEQAIVDFAANTSPENRSVLAQALLRHMERRAAVAPKKSP
;
A
#
# COMPACT_ATOMS: atom_id res chain seq x y z
N SER A 1 0.50 -2.54 -12.67
CA SER A 1 0.05 -2.37 -11.28
C SER A 1 -1.32 -1.71 -11.13
N ARG A 2 -1.78 -0.90 -12.11
CA ARG A 2 -3.10 -0.23 -12.04
C ARG A 2 -4.26 -1.18 -11.73
N GLN A 3 -4.36 -2.31 -12.44
CA GLN A 3 -5.44 -3.27 -12.19
C GLN A 3 -5.44 -3.77 -10.74
N ILE A 4 -4.29 -4.18 -10.22
CA ILE A 4 -4.15 -4.67 -8.83
C ILE A 4 -4.57 -3.60 -7.81
N ILE A 5 -4.29 -2.33 -8.07
CA ILE A 5 -4.73 -1.23 -7.21
C ILE A 5 -6.26 -1.12 -7.24
N LEU A 6 -6.87 -1.21 -8.42
CA LEU A 6 -8.32 -1.20 -8.58
C LEU A 6 -8.96 -2.42 -7.89
N ASP A 7 -8.37 -3.61 -8.02
CA ASP A 7 -8.85 -4.83 -7.37
C ASP A 7 -8.79 -4.69 -5.84
N GLY A 8 -7.70 -4.12 -5.30
CA GLY A 8 -7.59 -3.84 -3.86
C GLY A 8 -8.58 -2.78 -3.37
N GLN A 9 -8.88 -1.76 -4.18
CA GLN A 9 -9.92 -0.77 -3.87
C GLN A 9 -11.31 -1.41 -3.86
N GLN A 10 -11.63 -2.22 -4.87
CA GLN A 10 -12.89 -2.94 -4.96
C GLN A 10 -13.08 -3.90 -3.78
N ALA A 11 -12.04 -4.63 -3.39
CA ALA A 11 -12.09 -5.55 -2.25
C ALA A 11 -12.34 -4.81 -0.91
N ARG A 12 -11.81 -3.59 -0.74
CA ARG A 12 -12.13 -2.76 0.43
C ARG A 12 -13.56 -2.23 0.40
N GLN A 13 -14.08 -1.88 -0.78
CA GLN A 13 -15.47 -1.49 -0.93
C GLN A 13 -16.40 -2.66 -0.58
N GLU A 14 -16.15 -3.86 -1.11
CA GLU A 14 -16.92 -5.07 -0.75
C GLU A 14 -16.88 -5.35 0.75
N ALA A 15 -15.71 -5.24 1.39
CA ALA A 15 -15.61 -5.42 2.84
C ALA A 15 -16.47 -4.39 3.60
N ALA A 16 -16.50 -3.13 3.16
CA ALA A 16 -17.33 -2.10 3.76
C ALA A 16 -18.83 -2.40 3.58
N ASP A 17 -19.23 -2.84 2.38
CA ASP A 17 -20.62 -3.20 2.09
C ASP A 17 -21.08 -4.41 2.92
N LEU A 18 -20.21 -5.42 3.09
CA LEU A 18 -20.47 -6.60 3.92
C LEU A 18 -20.63 -6.23 5.41
N LEU A 19 -19.85 -5.27 5.91
CA LEU A 19 -19.95 -4.79 7.30
C LEU A 19 -21.24 -4.02 7.59
N GLN A 20 -21.94 -3.52 6.55
CA GLN A 20 -23.22 -2.81 6.70
C GLN A 20 -24.43 -3.76 6.68
N GLN A 21 -24.23 -5.06 6.46
CA GLN A 21 -25.33 -6.02 6.42
C GLN A 21 -25.91 -6.27 7.82
N PRO A 22 -27.23 -6.50 7.95
CA PRO A 22 -27.88 -6.75 9.24
C PRO A 22 -27.36 -8.00 9.97
N ALA A 23 -26.93 -9.02 9.22
CA ALA A 23 -26.24 -10.19 9.73
C ALA A 23 -24.83 -10.21 9.13
N MET A 24 -23.82 -10.21 10.00
CA MET A 24 -22.42 -10.18 9.59
C MET A 24 -21.95 -11.57 9.17
N ASP A 25 -21.53 -11.71 7.90
CA ASP A 25 -20.79 -12.88 7.42
C ASP A 25 -19.28 -12.65 7.61
N GLU A 26 -18.76 -13.20 8.70
CA GLU A 26 -17.34 -13.07 9.06
C GLU A 26 -16.41 -13.65 7.98
N ALA A 27 -16.79 -14.76 7.36
CA ALA A 27 -15.98 -15.42 6.34
C ALA A 27 -15.89 -14.57 5.07
N ALA A 28 -17.00 -13.98 4.64
CA ALA A 28 -17.03 -13.08 3.49
C ALA A 28 -16.19 -11.81 3.73
N VAL A 29 -16.31 -11.20 4.92
CA VAL A 29 -15.52 -10.01 5.29
C VAL A 29 -14.03 -10.35 5.31
N SER A 30 -13.66 -11.47 5.94
CA SER A 30 -12.26 -11.92 6.01
C SER A 30 -11.67 -12.14 4.61
N ALA A 31 -12.40 -12.80 3.71
CA ALA A 31 -11.98 -13.05 2.34
C ALA A 31 -11.81 -11.76 1.52
N ALA A 32 -12.70 -10.78 1.68
CA ALA A 32 -12.58 -9.48 1.02
C ALA A 32 -11.34 -8.72 1.52
N LEU A 33 -11.10 -8.69 2.83
CA LEU A 33 -9.92 -8.05 3.41
C LEU A 33 -8.62 -8.77 3.04
N GLU A 34 -8.64 -10.10 2.87
CA GLU A 34 -7.49 -10.85 2.37
C GLU A 34 -7.13 -10.46 0.94
N ARG A 35 -8.11 -10.35 0.04
CA ARG A 35 -7.89 -9.87 -1.33
C ARG A 35 -7.27 -8.46 -1.34
N ALA A 36 -7.77 -7.56 -0.49
CA ALA A 36 -7.21 -6.23 -0.34
C ALA A 36 -5.74 -6.25 0.12
N ARG A 37 -5.40 -7.05 1.15
CA ARG A 37 -4.02 -7.20 1.63
C ARG A 37 -3.10 -7.77 0.55
N ASN A 38 -3.55 -8.78 -0.19
CA ASN A 38 -2.77 -9.40 -1.26
C ASN A 38 -2.48 -8.42 -2.39
N ALA A 39 -3.45 -7.59 -2.76
CA ALA A 39 -3.27 -6.52 -3.74
C ALA A 39 -2.22 -5.49 -3.28
N ASP A 40 -2.34 -5.00 -2.04
CA ASP A 40 -1.42 -4.03 -1.47
C ASP A 40 0.02 -4.58 -1.36
N ALA A 41 0.16 -5.83 -0.88
CA ALA A 41 1.45 -6.52 -0.82
C ALA A 41 2.09 -6.65 -2.20
N THR A 42 1.31 -7.05 -3.21
CA THR A 42 1.81 -7.20 -4.59
C THR A 42 2.30 -5.86 -5.16
N VAL A 43 1.56 -4.77 -4.94
CA VAL A 43 1.98 -3.44 -5.38
C VAL A 43 3.26 -3.01 -4.68
N ARG A 44 3.36 -3.23 -3.36
CA ARG A 44 4.57 -2.92 -2.59
C ARG A 44 5.79 -3.68 -3.11
N THR A 45 5.67 -5.00 -3.29
CA THR A 45 6.76 -5.82 -3.82
C THR A 45 7.21 -5.35 -5.20
N ARG A 46 6.29 -5.00 -6.10
CA ARG A 46 6.65 -4.50 -7.44
C ARG A 46 7.36 -3.15 -7.38
N LEU A 47 6.97 -2.28 -6.46
CA LEU A 47 7.65 -0.99 -6.25
C LEU A 47 9.07 -1.21 -5.73
N GLU A 48 9.24 -2.08 -4.73
CA GLU A 48 10.54 -2.41 -4.15
C GLU A 48 11.47 -3.03 -5.20
N GLN A 49 10.96 -3.94 -6.04
CA GLN A 49 11.73 -4.48 -7.16
C GLN A 49 12.15 -3.39 -8.15
N ALA A 50 11.24 -2.50 -8.54
CA ALA A 50 11.56 -1.40 -9.45
C ALA A 50 12.61 -0.42 -8.87
N ILE A 51 12.61 -0.22 -7.55
CA ILE A 51 13.63 0.58 -6.85
C ILE A 51 15.00 -0.11 -6.96
N VAL A 52 15.06 -1.42 -6.71
CA VAL A 52 16.30 -2.21 -6.83
C VAL A 52 16.81 -2.18 -8.27
N ASP A 53 15.93 -2.43 -9.24
CA ASP A 53 16.28 -2.43 -10.66
C ASP A 53 16.82 -1.07 -11.11
N PHE A 54 16.20 0.03 -10.68
CA PHE A 54 16.70 1.37 -10.95
C PHE A 54 18.08 1.60 -10.32
N ALA A 55 18.25 1.23 -9.04
CA ALA A 55 19.50 1.42 -8.32
C ALA A 55 20.66 0.62 -8.95
N ALA A 56 20.39 -0.58 -9.46
CA ALA A 56 21.38 -1.42 -10.12
C ALA A 56 21.86 -0.85 -11.47
N ASN A 57 21.02 -0.06 -12.16
CA ASN A 57 21.25 0.38 -13.53
C ASN A 57 21.50 1.89 -13.67
N THR A 58 21.87 2.57 -12.58
CA THR A 58 22.05 4.03 -12.55
C THR A 58 23.35 4.44 -11.84
N SER A 59 23.67 5.73 -11.88
CA SER A 59 24.89 6.26 -11.27
C SER A 59 24.80 6.32 -9.73
N PRO A 60 25.94 6.35 -9.00
CA PRO A 60 25.95 6.59 -7.56
C PRO A 60 25.23 7.89 -7.15
N GLU A 61 25.35 8.95 -7.94
CA GLU A 61 24.70 10.24 -7.69
C GLU A 61 23.18 10.10 -7.76
N ASN A 62 22.66 9.42 -8.79
CA ASN A 62 21.22 9.14 -8.93
C ASN A 62 20.68 8.27 -7.80
N ARG A 63 21.46 7.29 -7.32
CA ARG A 63 21.12 6.50 -6.11
C ARG A 63 21.04 7.38 -4.86
N SER A 64 21.97 8.33 -4.69
CA SER A 64 21.92 9.27 -3.57
C SER A 64 20.68 10.16 -3.61
N VAL A 65 20.32 10.67 -4.79
CA VAL A 65 19.08 11.46 -4.98
C VAL A 65 17.84 10.63 -4.62
N LEU A 66 17.78 9.37 -5.06
CA LEU A 66 16.69 8.46 -4.72
C LEU A 66 16.59 8.21 -3.21
N ALA A 67 17.71 7.92 -2.55
CA ALA A 67 17.75 7.68 -1.11
C ALA A 67 17.21 8.88 -0.31
N GLN A 68 17.63 10.10 -0.68
CA GLN A 68 17.13 11.31 -0.05
C GLN A 68 15.63 11.53 -0.30
N ALA A 69 15.13 11.21 -1.49
CA ALA A 69 13.71 11.31 -1.80
C ALA A 69 12.85 10.34 -0.97
N LEU A 70 13.33 9.12 -0.72
CA LEU A 70 12.68 8.13 0.13
C LEU A 70 12.58 8.63 1.58
N LEU A 71 13.67 9.15 2.14
CA LEU A 71 13.68 9.73 3.50
C LEU A 71 12.65 10.87 3.64
N ARG A 72 12.64 11.83 2.69
CA ARG A 72 11.65 12.92 2.69
C ARG A 72 10.20 12.42 2.58
N HIS A 73 9.96 11.31 1.87
CA HIS A 73 8.62 10.73 1.80
C HIS A 73 8.19 10.14 3.15
N MET A 74 9.09 9.46 3.85
CA MET A 74 8.83 8.91 5.19
C MET A 74 8.53 10.00 6.20
N GLU A 75 9.33 11.08 6.22
CA GLU A 75 9.11 12.24 7.10
C GLU A 75 7.73 12.87 6.88
N ARG A 76 7.35 13.10 5.62
CA ARG A 76 6.02 13.64 5.28
C ARG A 76 4.90 12.73 5.77
N ARG A 77 5.03 11.40 5.62
CA ARG A 77 4.03 10.45 6.14
C ARG A 77 3.94 10.48 7.66
N ALA A 78 5.07 10.59 8.36
CA ALA A 78 5.09 10.68 9.81
C ALA A 78 4.44 11.98 10.31
N ALA A 79 4.61 13.10 9.60
CA ALA A 79 4.02 14.39 9.95
C ALA A 79 2.48 14.43 9.79
N VAL A 80 1.90 13.60 8.92
CA VAL A 80 0.45 13.51 8.68
C VAL A 80 -0.24 12.54 9.65
N ALA A 81 0.50 11.70 10.37
CA ALA A 81 -0.07 10.82 11.39
C ALA A 81 -0.66 11.68 12.54
N PRO A 82 -1.89 11.42 13.00
CA PRO A 82 -2.48 12.20 14.08
C PRO A 82 -1.60 12.09 15.33
N LYS A 83 -1.15 13.23 15.87
CA LYS A 83 -0.53 13.27 17.19
C LYS A 83 -1.55 12.73 18.18
N LYS A 84 -1.24 11.62 18.85
CA LYS A 84 -2.03 11.14 19.99
C LYS A 84 -2.14 12.28 21.00
N SER A 85 -3.32 12.87 21.12
CA SER A 85 -3.65 13.72 22.26
C SER A 85 -3.72 12.85 23.52
N PRO A 86 -3.20 13.30 24.67
CA PRO A 86 -3.26 12.58 25.93
C PRO A 86 -4.70 12.38 26.43
#